data_AF-A0A6L9M300-F1
#
_entry.id   AF-A0A6L9M300-F1
#
_cell.length_a   1.000
_cell.length_b   1.000
_cell.length_c   1.000
_cell.angle_alpha   90.00
_cell.angle_beta   90.00
_cell.angle_gamma   90.00
#
_symmetry.space_group_name_H-M   'P 1'
#
loop_
_entity.id
_entity.type
_entity.pdbx_description
1 polymer ?
#
loop_
_entity_poly.entity_id
_entity_poly.type
_entity_poly.pdbx_seq_one_letter_code
_entity_poly.pdbx_strand_id
1 'polypeptide(L)'
;MDTNTKDQSVTDIFLLGLKTWVAEVKWLVRSRLGSFEVRRLEKELDREYGMLGRIAEQPRGKMAEKELCLKQIAFLKEEIETLKSELAGDREKRMKDLHDTNR
;
A
#
# COMPACT_ATOMS: atom_id res chain seq x y z
N MET A 1 -0.96 -54.87 -22.43
CA MET A 1 -1.33 -54.63 -21.02
C MET A 1 -1.14 -53.15 -20.74
N ASP A 2 -2.27 -52.46 -20.72
CA ASP A 2 -2.65 -51.30 -19.92
C ASP A 2 -1.72 -50.08 -19.82
N THR A 3 -2.06 -49.13 -20.69
CA THR A 3 -2.23 -47.70 -20.44
C THR A 3 -1.95 -47.22 -19.01
N ASN A 4 -0.84 -46.54 -18.80
CA ASN A 4 -0.83 -45.42 -17.85
C ASN A 4 0.15 -44.33 -18.29
N THR A 5 -0.17 -43.71 -19.42
CA THR A 5 0.40 -42.43 -19.86
C THR A 5 -0.75 -41.43 -19.78
N LYS A 6 -0.58 -40.34 -19.01
CA LYS A 6 -1.47 -39.17 -18.84
C LYS A 6 -2.35 -39.14 -17.58
N ASP A 7 -1.74 -38.94 -16.41
CA ASP A 7 -2.41 -38.30 -15.26
C ASP A 7 -1.69 -37.02 -14.79
N GLN A 8 -0.77 -36.48 -15.60
CA GLN A 8 -0.13 -35.17 -15.38
C GLN A 8 -0.89 -33.98 -16.02
N SER A 9 -2.16 -34.14 -16.40
CA SER A 9 -2.77 -33.25 -17.41
C SER A 9 -3.83 -32.28 -16.90
N VAL A 10 -4.48 -32.50 -15.76
CA VAL A 10 -5.64 -31.66 -15.35
C VAL A 10 -5.53 -31.21 -13.91
N THR A 11 -5.17 -32.12 -13.01
CA THR A 11 -4.87 -31.84 -11.60
C THR A 11 -3.67 -30.91 -11.47
N ASP A 12 -2.59 -31.14 -12.23
CA ASP A 12 -1.41 -30.26 -12.23
C ASP A 12 -1.73 -28.85 -12.76
N ILE A 13 -2.56 -28.76 -13.80
CA ILE A 13 -3.02 -27.48 -14.35
C ILE A 13 -3.90 -26.73 -13.34
N PHE A 14 -4.81 -27.45 -12.67
CA PHE A 14 -5.66 -26.87 -11.63
C PHE A 14 -4.84 -26.38 -10.43
N LEU A 15 -3.88 -27.18 -9.96
CA LEU A 15 -2.97 -26.81 -8.88
C LEU A 15 -2.11 -25.61 -9.25
N LEU A 16 -1.66 -25.52 -10.50
CA LEU A 16 -0.91 -24.37 -11.00
C LEU A 16 -1.80 -23.10 -11.01
N GLY A 17 -3.01 -23.19 -11.55
CA GLY A 17 -3.98 -22.09 -11.55
C GLY A 17 -4.31 -21.60 -10.14
N LEU A 18 -4.51 -22.52 -9.20
CA LEU A 18 -4.78 -22.19 -7.80
C LEU A 18 -3.59 -21.50 -7.11
N LYS A 19 -2.35 -21.96 -7.37
CA LYS A 19 -1.13 -21.30 -6.84
C LYS A 19 -1.00 -19.87 -7.35
N THR A 20 -1.25 -19.64 -8.64
CA THR A 20 -1.22 -18.31 -9.25
C THR A 20 -2.29 -17.41 -8.64
N TRP A 21 -3.51 -17.91 -8.50
CA TRP A 21 -4.62 -17.17 -7.91
C TRP A 21 -4.33 -16.76 -6.45
N VAL A 22 -3.80 -17.67 -5.62
CA VAL A 22 -3.42 -17.35 -4.23
C VAL A 22 -2.32 -16.28 -4.17
N ALA A 23 -1.33 -16.34 -5.08
CA ALA A 23 -0.29 -15.32 -5.16
C ALA A 23 -0.88 -13.93 -5.52
N GLU A 24 -1.83 -13.89 -6.44
CA GLU A 24 -2.52 -12.65 -6.84
C GLU A 24 -3.40 -12.09 -5.72
N VAL A 25 -4.14 -12.93 -5.01
CA VAL A 25 -4.96 -12.52 -3.85
C VAL A 25 -4.07 -11.98 -2.73
N LYS A 26 -2.96 -12.65 -2.41
CA LYS A 26 -2.01 -12.19 -1.39
C LYS A 26 -1.45 -10.81 -1.73
N TRP A 27 -1.15 -10.57 -3.01
CA TRP A 27 -0.72 -9.26 -3.47
C TRP A 27 -1.83 -8.21 -3.39
N LEU A 28 -3.06 -8.54 -3.81
CA LEU A 28 -4.19 -7.62 -3.74
C LEU A 28 -4.44 -7.15 -2.31
N VAL A 29 -4.34 -8.07 -1.34
CA VAL A 29 -4.44 -7.75 0.08
C VAL A 29 -3.32 -6.81 0.52
N ARG A 30 -2.06 -7.07 0.13
CA ARG A 30 -0.92 -6.21 0.49
C ARG A 30 -1.00 -4.81 -0.13
N SER A 31 -1.41 -4.71 -1.39
CA SER A 31 -1.64 -3.43 -2.08
C SER A 31 -2.80 -2.63 -1.45
N ARG A 32 -3.87 -3.33 -1.05
CA ARG A 32 -4.98 -2.71 -0.30
C ARG A 32 -4.50 -2.18 1.05
N LEU A 33 -3.71 -2.96 1.80
CA LEU A 33 -3.18 -2.52 3.10
C LEU A 33 -2.36 -1.23 3.01
N GLY A 34 -1.46 -1.12 2.03
CA GLY A 34 -0.71 0.13 1.81
C GLY A 34 -1.61 1.32 1.45
N SER A 35 -2.65 1.09 0.64
CA SER A 35 -3.63 2.14 0.34
C SER A 35 -4.46 2.55 1.57
N PHE A 36 -4.75 1.61 2.48
CA PHE A 36 -5.41 1.90 3.75
C PHE A 36 -4.52 2.73 4.69
N GLU A 37 -3.23 2.43 4.72
CA GLU A 37 -2.25 3.16 5.52
C GLU A 37 -2.10 4.60 5.06
N VAL A 38 -1.97 4.83 3.75
CA VAL A 38 -2.00 6.19 3.16
C VAL A 38 -3.26 6.95 3.56
N ARG A 39 -4.44 6.32 3.43
CA ARG A 39 -5.71 6.96 3.84
C ARG A 39 -5.79 7.26 5.33
N ARG A 40 -5.16 6.45 6.17
CA ARG A 40 -5.09 6.69 7.61
C ARG A 40 -4.22 7.91 7.89
N LEU A 41 -3.05 8.01 7.25
CA LEU A 41 -2.15 9.15 7.40
C LEU A 41 -2.78 10.45 6.86
N GLU A 42 -3.47 10.40 5.72
CA GLU A 42 -4.23 11.54 5.18
C GLU A 42 -5.30 12.03 6.16
N LYS A 43 -6.03 11.11 6.81
CA LYS A 43 -6.99 11.48 7.86
C LYS A 43 -6.34 12.12 9.08
N GLU A 44 -5.14 11.67 9.45
CA GLU A 44 -4.40 12.28 10.57
C GLU A 44 -3.88 13.67 10.18
N LEU A 45 -3.41 13.84 8.94
CA LEU A 45 -2.98 15.13 8.40
C LEU A 45 -4.13 16.16 8.41
N ASP A 46 -5.34 15.76 8.03
CA ASP A 46 -6.52 16.62 8.10
C ASP A 46 -6.85 17.05 9.55
N ARG A 47 -6.65 16.14 10.52
CA ARG A 47 -6.85 16.47 11.95
C ARG A 47 -5.84 17.48 12.44
N GLU A 48 -4.57 17.33 12.06
CA GLU A 48 -3.52 18.28 12.42
C GLU A 48 -3.78 19.65 11.78
N TYR A 49 -4.21 19.71 10.53
CA TYR A 49 -4.65 20.96 9.93
C TYR A 49 -5.81 21.62 10.68
N GLY A 50 -6.80 20.83 11.10
CA GLY A 50 -7.89 21.31 11.94
C GLY A 50 -7.42 21.83 13.30
N MET A 51 -6.42 21.17 13.91
CA MET A 51 -5.82 21.64 15.16
C MET A 51 -5.07 22.95 14.97
N LEU A 52 -4.26 23.06 13.93
CA LEU A 52 -3.53 24.28 13.58
C LEU A 52 -4.49 25.45 13.36
N GLY A 53 -5.62 25.22 12.68
CA GLY A 53 -6.69 26.21 12.53
C GLY A 53 -7.24 26.70 13.87
N ARG A 54 -7.58 25.78 14.78
CA ARG A 54 -8.05 26.12 16.14
C ARG A 54 -7.00 26.88 16.96
N ILE A 55 -5.72 26.56 16.78
CA ILE A 55 -4.61 27.29 17.43
C ILE A 55 -4.51 28.70 16.83
N ALA A 56 -4.69 28.86 15.53
CA ALA A 56 -4.65 30.15 14.86
C ALA A 56 -5.80 31.08 15.32
N GLU A 57 -6.99 30.54 15.59
CA GLU A 57 -8.12 31.30 16.16
C GLU A 57 -7.85 31.78 17.59
N GLN A 58 -7.06 31.02 18.38
CA GLN A 58 -6.76 31.32 19.78
C GLN A 58 -5.25 31.16 20.08
N PRO A 59 -4.39 32.09 19.61
CA PRO A 59 -2.95 31.87 19.58
C PRO A 59 -2.23 32.09 20.92
N ARG A 60 -2.86 32.77 21.89
CA ARG A 60 -2.21 33.11 23.17
C ARG A 60 -1.83 31.86 23.96
N GLY A 61 -0.55 31.72 24.28
CA GLY A 61 -0.02 30.61 25.10
C GLY A 61 0.18 29.28 24.35
N LYS A 62 -0.11 29.20 23.05
CA LYS A 62 -0.09 27.95 22.27
C LYS A 62 1.10 27.83 21.30
N MET A 63 2.19 28.55 21.52
CA MET A 63 3.33 28.56 20.59
C MET A 63 4.00 27.19 20.47
N ALA A 64 4.16 26.47 21.58
CA ALA A 64 4.73 25.12 21.58
C ALA A 64 3.80 24.11 20.89
N GLU A 65 2.49 24.18 21.13
CA GLU A 65 1.48 23.35 20.46
C GLU A 65 1.47 23.60 18.94
N LYS A 66 1.57 24.88 18.54
CA LYS A 66 1.67 25.26 17.13
C LYS A 66 2.91 24.65 16.47
N GLU A 67 4.06 24.72 17.13
CA GLU A 67 5.32 24.19 16.59
C GLU A 67 5.25 22.66 16.44
N LEU A 68 4.70 21.97 17.44
CA LEU A 68 4.50 20.51 17.39
C LEU A 68 3.59 20.11 16.23
N CYS A 69 2.44 20.79 16.10
CA CYS A 69 1.47 20.53 15.03
C CYS A 69 2.10 20.74 13.63
N LEU A 70 2.91 21.79 13.46
CA LEU A 70 3.65 22.02 12.22
C LEU A 70 4.68 20.91 11.91
N LYS A 71 5.40 20.42 12.92
CA LYS A 71 6.33 19.28 12.76
C LYS A 71 5.59 18.00 12.38
N GLN A 72 4.44 17.73 13.00
CA GLN A 72 3.60 16.58 12.67
C GLN A 72 3.07 16.66 11.24
N ILE A 73 2.59 17.83 10.81
CA ILE A 73 2.16 18.07 9.42
C ILE A 73 3.30 17.81 8.43
N ALA A 74 4.50 18.31 8.72
CA ALA A 74 5.66 18.10 7.85
C ALA A 74 6.00 16.60 7.73
N PHE A 75 6.08 15.91 8.86
CA PHE A 75 6.34 14.47 8.91
C PHE A 75 5.28 13.67 8.14
N LEU A 76 3.99 13.93 8.40
CA LEU A 76 2.90 13.18 7.76
C LEU A 76 2.91 13.35 6.23
N LYS A 77 3.27 14.52 5.72
CA LYS A 77 3.39 14.75 4.27
C LYS A 77 4.51 13.92 3.66
N GLU A 78 5.69 13.95 4.27
CA GLU A 78 6.85 13.17 3.82
C GLU A 78 6.55 11.67 3.85
N GLU A 79 5.92 11.19 4.91
CA GLU A 79 5.55 9.78 5.07
C GLU A 79 4.53 9.34 4.01
N ILE A 80 3.49 10.16 3.76
CA ILE A 80 2.49 9.90 2.71
C ILE A 80 3.14 9.83 1.34
N GLU A 81 4.04 10.76 1.02
CA GLU A 81 4.75 10.81 -0.26
C GLU A 81 5.66 9.59 -0.45
N THR A 82 6.39 9.22 0.61
CA THR A 82 7.24 8.03 0.65
C THR A 82 6.42 6.76 0.39
N LEU A 83 5.35 6.53 1.15
CA LEU A 83 4.48 5.37 0.98
C LEU A 83 3.81 5.32 -0.40
N LYS A 84 3.36 6.46 -0.93
CA LYS A 84 2.79 6.53 -2.29
C LYS A 84 3.82 6.15 -3.35
N SER A 85 5.06 6.59 -3.17
CA SER A 85 6.17 6.27 -4.08
C SER A 85 6.56 4.80 -4.01
N GLU A 86 6.64 4.23 -2.81
CA GLU A 86 6.88 2.79 -2.61
C GLU A 86 5.79 1.93 -3.26
N LEU A 87 4.51 2.29 -3.08
CA LEU A 87 3.39 1.58 -3.69
C LEU A 87 3.41 1.67 -5.23
N ALA A 88 3.83 2.81 -5.78
CA ALA A 88 3.99 2.99 -7.22
C ALA A 88 5.17 2.15 -7.76
N GLY A 89 6.31 2.16 -7.07
CA GLY A 89 7.49 1.37 -7.43
C GLY A 89 7.25 -0.14 -7.34
N ASP A 90 6.56 -0.61 -6.31
CA ASP A 90 6.15 -2.02 -6.17
C ASP A 90 5.25 -2.45 -7.35
N ARG A 91 4.36 -1.57 -7.80
CA ARG A 91 3.51 -1.83 -8.97
C ARG A 91 4.33 -1.90 -10.26
N GLU A 92 5.27 -0.99 -10.47
CA GLU A 92 6.13 -0.96 -11.66
C GLU A 92 7.04 -2.19 -11.73
N LYS A 93 7.71 -2.52 -10.63
CA LYS A 93 8.55 -3.71 -10.53
C LYS A 93 7.77 -4.98 -10.86
N ARG A 94 6.54 -5.11 -10.34
CA ARG A 94 5.68 -6.24 -10.66
C ARG A 94 5.31 -6.30 -12.14
N MET A 95 4.94 -5.18 -12.75
CA MET A 95 4.62 -5.13 -14.19
C MET A 95 5.80 -5.60 -15.04
N LYS A 96 7.01 -5.22 -14.65
CA LYS A 96 8.25 -5.66 -15.30
C LYS A 96 8.47 -7.17 -15.13
N ASP A 97 8.37 -7.69 -13.91
CA ASP A 97 8.55 -9.13 -13.65
C ASP A 97 7.54 -9.99 -14.44
N LEU A 98 6.29 -9.54 -14.57
CA LEU A 98 5.27 -10.22 -15.38
C LEU A 98 5.56 -10.21 -16.89
N HIS A 99 6.19 -9.15 -17.39
CA HIS A 99 6.60 -9.05 -18.79
C HIS A 99 7.79 -9.96 -19.09
N ASP A 100 8.75 -10.04 -18.17
CA ASP A 100 9.95 -10.88 -18.31
C ASP A 100 9.65 -12.38 -18.14
N THR A 101 8.59 -12.75 -17.39
CA THR A 101 8.17 -14.15 -17.20
C THR A 101 7.41 -14.73 -18.41
N ASN A 102 6.88 -13.88 -19.30
CA ASN A 102 6.11 -14.30 -20.49
C ASN A 102 6.97 -14.37 -21.78
N ARG A 103 8.29 -14.26 -21.66
CA ARG A 103 9.25 -14.29 -22.78
C ARG A 103 10.15 -15.52 -22.69
#